data_AF-A0A0A8TTM0-F1
#
_entry.id   AF-A0A0A8TTM0-F1
#
_cell.length_a   1.000
_cell.length_b   1.000
_cell.length_c   1.000
_cell.angle_alpha   90.00
_cell.angle_beta   90.00
_cell.angle_gamma   90.00
#
_symmetry.space_group_name_H-M   'P 1'
#
loop_
_entity.id
_entity.type
_entity.pdbx_description
1 polymer ?
#
loop_
_entity_poly.entity_id
_entity_poly.type
_entity_poly.pdbx_seq_one_letter_code
_entity_poly.pdbx_strand_id
1 'polypeptide(L)'
;MQYQCPKCQSRKILPVANGNTPAARPVVPKSLVFLIPLLFILLLLVVISIVMWIFSNGAGQTLQIATVVVFIATVIAGVLFWRDLPDFKISMQSFMQANKNWKCRDCNHEWQI
;
A
#
# COMPACT_ATOMS: atom_id res chain seq x y z
N MET A 1 3.88 -15.58 20.38
CA MET A 1 2.61 -14.82 20.40
C MET A 1 1.58 -15.66 19.65
N GLN A 2 0.54 -16.14 20.33
CA GLN A 2 -0.39 -17.11 19.74
C GLN A 2 -1.51 -16.36 19.02
N TYR A 3 -1.42 -16.24 17.70
CA TYR A 3 -2.45 -15.64 16.83
C TYR A 3 -3.65 -16.57 16.62
N GLN A 4 -4.09 -17.24 17.68
CA GLN A 4 -5.25 -18.12 17.70
C GLN A 4 -6.13 -17.68 18.86
N CYS A 5 -7.43 -17.63 18.62
CA CYS A 5 -8.35 -17.31 19.70
C CYS A 5 -8.30 -18.39 20.79
N PRO A 6 -8.19 -18.01 22.08
CA PRO A 6 -8.12 -18.97 23.17
C PRO A 6 -9.37 -19.85 23.28
N LYS A 7 -10.54 -19.32 22.86
CA LYS A 7 -11.84 -19.99 22.97
C LYS A 7 -12.17 -20.90 21.78
N CYS A 8 -12.02 -20.39 20.55
CA CYS A 8 -12.42 -21.08 19.32
C CYS A 8 -11.25 -21.81 18.63
N GLN A 9 -9.99 -21.58 19.06
CA GLN A 9 -8.75 -22.00 18.39
C GLN A 9 -8.66 -21.57 16.90
N SER A 10 -9.56 -20.70 16.46
CA SER A 10 -9.59 -20.19 15.09
C SER A 10 -8.53 -19.13 14.87
N ARG A 11 -8.00 -19.11 13.64
CA ARG A 11 -7.04 -18.11 13.14
C ARG A 11 -7.72 -16.87 12.54
N LYS A 12 -9.06 -16.88 12.42
CA LYS A 12 -9.83 -15.75 11.90
C LYS A 12 -10.02 -14.70 12.99
N ILE A 13 -8.98 -13.92 13.24
CA ILE A 13 -8.97 -12.87 14.27
C ILE A 13 -8.97 -11.49 13.61
N LEU A 14 -9.69 -10.54 14.19
CA LEU A 14 -9.71 -9.14 13.75
C LEU A 14 -9.25 -8.25 14.90
N PRO A 15 -8.41 -7.24 14.66
CA PRO A 15 -8.15 -6.21 15.66
C PRO A 15 -9.44 -5.39 15.85
N VAL A 16 -9.90 -5.29 17.09
CA VAL A 16 -11.04 -4.43 17.45
C VAL A 16 -10.51 -3.07 17.88
N ALA A 17 -10.99 -2.02 17.21
CA ALA A 17 -10.64 -0.65 17.56
C ALA A 17 -11.24 -0.32 18.94
N ASN A 18 -10.38 -0.04 19.92
CA ASN A 18 -10.83 0.45 21.20
C ASN A 18 -11.47 1.83 21.04
N GLY A 19 -12.73 1.97 21.45
CA GLY A 19 -13.48 3.23 21.40
C GLY A 19 -12.90 4.40 22.20
N ASN A 20 -11.85 4.17 23.00
CA ASN A 20 -11.16 5.17 23.83
C ASN A 20 -9.75 5.56 23.35
N THR A 21 -9.25 4.96 22.28
CA THR A 21 -7.97 5.34 21.67
C THR A 21 -8.23 5.66 20.19
N PRO A 22 -7.84 6.83 19.68
CA PRO A 22 -8.04 7.14 18.27
C PRO A 22 -7.41 6.01 17.47
N ALA A 23 -8.21 5.33 16.65
CA ALA A 23 -7.72 4.30 15.75
C ALA A 23 -6.54 4.91 15.00
N ALA A 24 -5.31 4.50 15.34
CA ALA A 24 -4.09 5.06 14.82
C ALA A 24 -4.00 4.67 13.34
N ARG A 25 -4.79 5.34 12.49
CA ARG A 25 -4.77 5.08 11.06
C ARG A 25 -3.34 5.29 10.63
N PRO A 26 -2.67 4.26 10.08
CA PRO A 26 -1.28 4.40 9.66
C PRO A 26 -1.21 5.59 8.71
N VAL A 27 -0.21 6.44 8.94
CA VAL A 27 -0.03 7.66 8.15
C VAL A 27 0.37 7.20 6.75
N VAL A 28 -0.58 7.19 5.82
CA VAL A 28 -0.28 6.89 4.43
C VAL A 28 0.49 8.09 3.87
N PRO A 29 1.78 7.96 3.53
CA PRO A 29 2.55 9.08 3.04
C PRO A 29 1.95 9.51 1.71
N LYS A 30 1.81 10.84 1.52
CA LYS A 30 1.25 11.43 0.29
C LYS A 30 1.96 10.92 -0.95
N SER A 31 3.27 10.70 -0.86
CA SER A 31 4.10 10.12 -1.93
C SER A 31 3.60 8.76 -2.41
N LEU A 32 3.15 7.86 -1.52
CA LEU A 32 2.62 6.54 -1.90
C LEU A 32 1.29 6.63 -2.66
N VAL A 33 0.44 7.60 -2.30
CA VAL A 33 -0.85 7.84 -2.99
C VAL A 33 -0.63 8.28 -4.45
N PHE A 34 0.45 9.01 -4.73
CA PHE A 34 0.81 9.41 -6.10
C PHE A 34 1.63 8.36 -6.84
N LEU A 35 2.52 7.66 -6.14
CA LEU A 35 3.44 6.69 -6.73
C LEU A 35 2.71 5.49 -7.32
N ILE A 36 1.69 4.96 -6.63
CA ILE A 36 0.96 3.78 -7.11
C ILE A 36 0.25 4.07 -8.45
N PRO A 37 -0.61 5.11 -8.59
CA PRO A 37 -1.22 5.45 -9.87
C PRO A 37 -0.21 5.76 -10.96
N LEU A 38 0.88 6.48 -10.64
CA LEU A 38 1.94 6.80 -11.60
C LEU A 38 2.62 5.54 -12.16
N LEU A 39 2.90 4.54 -11.33
CA LEU A 39 3.45 3.26 -11.77
C LEU A 39 2.51 2.51 -12.71
N PHE A 40 1.20 2.51 -12.41
CA PHE A 40 0.22 1.90 -13.31
C PHE A 40 0.13 2.60 -14.66
N ILE A 41 0.12 3.94 -14.67
CA ILE A 41 0.10 4.74 -15.89
C ILE A 41 1.39 4.52 -16.70
N LEU A 42 2.54 4.52 -16.03
CA LEU A 42 3.84 4.24 -16.65
C LEU A 42 3.83 2.85 -17.32
N LEU A 43 3.40 1.83 -16.58
CA LEU A 43 3.35 0.46 -17.07
C LEU A 43 2.42 0.35 -18.29
N LEU A 44 1.26 1.01 -18.24
CA LEU A 44 0.34 1.08 -19.38
C LEU A 44 0.99 1.76 -20.59
N LEU A 45 1.66 2.90 -20.41
CA LEU A 45 2.34 3.62 -21.50
C LEU A 45 3.47 2.81 -22.13
N VAL A 46 4.22 2.05 -21.32
CA VAL A 46 5.26 1.13 -21.78
C VAL A 46 4.65 0.00 -22.60
N VAL A 47 3.57 -0.61 -22.13
CA VAL A 47 2.87 -1.67 -22.87
C VAL A 47 2.37 -1.17 -24.22
N ILE A 48 1.73 0.02 -24.26
CA ILE A 48 1.29 0.63 -25.52
C ILE A 48 2.46 0.91 -26.45
N SER A 49 3.59 1.42 -25.92
CA SER A 49 4.80 1.66 -26.71
C SER A 49 5.35 0.38 -27.35
N ILE A 50 5.36 -0.73 -26.61
CA ILE A 50 5.78 -2.05 -27.11
C ILE A 50 4.83 -2.55 -28.20
N VAL A 51 3.51 -2.46 -27.97
CA VAL A 51 2.50 -2.86 -28.97
C VAL A 51 2.63 -2.04 -30.26
N MET A 52 2.81 -0.72 -30.14
CA MET A 52 3.04 0.16 -31.30
C MET A 52 4.33 -0.15 -32.04
N TRP A 53 5.36 -0.64 -31.34
CA TRP A 53 6.60 -1.10 -31.98
C TRP A 53 6.43 -2.42 -32.75
N ILE A 54 5.57 -3.32 -32.27
CA ILE A 54 5.33 -4.63 -32.88
C ILE A 54 4.37 -4.52 -34.07
N PHE A 55 3.31 -3.70 -33.95
CA PHE A 55 2.21 -3.65 -34.93
C PHE A 55 2.22 -2.39 -35.82
N SER A 56 3.07 -1.40 -35.54
CA SER A 56 3.17 -0.15 -36.29
C SER A 56 4.64 0.24 -36.50
N ASN A 57 4.87 1.31 -37.26
CA ASN A 57 6.20 1.83 -37.56
C ASN A 57 6.75 2.68 -36.39
N GLY A 58 6.69 2.12 -35.18
CA GLY A 58 7.16 2.73 -33.93
C GLY A 58 6.10 3.53 -33.16
N ALA A 59 6.45 3.89 -31.92
CA ALA A 59 5.61 4.73 -31.06
C ALA A 59 5.69 6.20 -31.50
N GLY A 60 4.54 6.86 -31.67
CA GLY A 60 4.49 8.27 -32.06
C GLY A 60 5.19 9.19 -31.06
N GLN A 61 5.75 10.30 -31.54
CA GLN A 61 6.56 11.25 -30.77
C GLN A 61 5.84 11.74 -29.50
N THR A 62 4.54 12.02 -29.58
CA THR A 62 3.72 12.43 -28.42
C THR A 62 3.69 11.37 -27.31
N LEU A 63 3.59 10.08 -27.69
CA LEU A 63 3.53 8.97 -26.74
C LEU A 63 4.88 8.77 -26.04
N GLN A 64 5.99 8.91 -26.79
CA GLN A 64 7.34 8.82 -26.24
C GLN A 64 7.62 9.96 -25.25
N ILE A 65 7.28 11.20 -25.59
CA ILE A 65 7.44 12.35 -24.69
C ILE A 65 6.62 12.16 -23.42
N ALA A 66 5.35 11.75 -23.55
CA ALA A 66 4.50 11.47 -22.40
C ALA A 66 5.11 10.39 -21.49
N THR A 67 5.67 9.33 -22.07
CA THR A 67 6.29 8.23 -21.32
C THR A 67 7.53 8.70 -20.55
N VAL A 68 8.38 9.53 -21.17
CA VAL A 68 9.56 10.10 -20.51
C VAL A 68 9.18 11.02 -19.36
N VAL A 69 8.17 11.87 -19.53
CA VAL A 69 7.68 12.77 -18.46
C VAL A 69 7.13 11.95 -17.28
N VAL A 70 6.30 10.95 -17.54
CA VAL A 70 5.74 10.08 -16.49
C VAL A 70 6.85 9.27 -15.82
N PHE A 71 7.87 8.84 -16.55
CA PHE A 71 9.03 8.15 -16.00
C PHE A 71 9.80 9.04 -15.01
N ILE A 72 10.11 10.28 -15.39
CA ILE A 72 10.79 11.24 -14.49
C ILE A 72 9.95 11.50 -13.25
N ALA A 73 8.63 11.74 -13.41
CA ALA A 73 7.72 11.94 -12.28
C ALA A 73 7.69 10.73 -11.33
N THR A 74 7.71 9.51 -11.89
CA THR A 74 7.74 8.26 -11.11
C THR A 74 9.04 8.11 -10.33
N VAL A 75 10.19 8.46 -10.92
CA VAL A 75 11.49 8.43 -10.24
C VAL A 75 11.51 9.41 -9.06
N ILE A 76 11.04 10.65 -9.27
CA ILE A 76 10.97 11.67 -8.21
C ILE A 76 10.05 11.20 -7.07
N ALA A 77 8.86 10.68 -7.40
CA ALA A 77 7.95 10.12 -6.41
C ALA A 77 8.57 8.93 -5.66
N GLY A 78 9.37 8.10 -6.34
CA GLY A 78 10.09 6.97 -5.76
C GLY A 78 11.14 7.40 -4.75
N VAL A 79 11.92 8.45 -5.06
CA VAL A 79 12.91 9.01 -4.13
C VAL A 79 12.23 9.61 -2.90
N LEU A 80 11.13 10.35 -3.09
CA LEU A 80 10.35 10.90 -1.97
C LEU A 80 9.76 9.78 -1.10
N PHE A 81 9.20 8.74 -1.71
CA PHE A 81 8.70 7.57 -0.98
C PHE A 81 9.81 6.85 -0.22
N TRP A 82 11.01 6.71 -0.80
CA TRP A 82 12.14 6.07 -0.12
C TRP A 82 12.53 6.81 1.16
N ARG A 83 12.44 8.14 1.15
CA ARG A 83 12.66 8.98 2.32
C ARG A 83 11.53 8.89 3.36
N ASP A 84 10.28 8.70 2.92
CA ASP A 84 9.10 8.59 3.79
C ASP A 84 8.86 7.14 4.31
N LEU A 85 9.59 6.17 3.77
CA LEU A 85 9.53 4.74 4.09
C LEU A 85 9.78 4.39 5.58
N PRO A 86 10.77 4.99 6.29
CA PRO A 86 10.97 4.70 7.72
C PRO A 86 9.78 5.13 8.59
N ASP A 87 9.21 6.31 8.34
CA ASP A 87 8.05 6.80 9.08
C ASP A 87 6.81 5.93 8.82
N PHE A 88 6.62 5.48 7.58
CA PHE A 88 5.56 4.52 7.26
C PHE A 88 5.72 3.21 8.04
N LYS A 89 6.93 2.65 8.11
CA LYS A 89 7.21 1.44 8.90
C LYS A 89 6.90 1.63 10.38
N ILE A 90 7.33 2.74 10.97
CA ILE A 90 7.10 3.05 12.39
C ILE A 90 5.60 3.22 12.68
N SER A 91 4.87 3.95 11.84
CA SER A 91 3.42 4.14 12.01
C SER A 91 2.62 2.84 11.89
N MET A 92 3.08 1.90 11.06
CA MET A 92 2.45 0.60 10.88
C MET A 92 2.78 -0.35 12.04
N GLN A 93 4.00 -0.29 12.56
CA GLN A 93 4.39 -1.01 13.78
C GLN A 93 3.63 -0.50 15.01
N SER A 94 3.48 0.81 15.17
CA SER A 94 2.72 1.40 16.27
C SER A 94 1.23 1.06 16.18
N PHE A 95 0.64 0.98 14.97
CA PHE A 95 -0.72 0.47 14.78
C PHE A 95 -0.88 -0.98 15.22
N MET A 96 0.06 -1.86 14.85
CA MET A 96 0.06 -3.27 15.23
C MET A 96 0.26 -3.47 16.75
N GLN A 97 1.03 -2.59 17.40
CA GLN A 97 1.26 -2.62 18.85
C GLN A 97 0.15 -1.97 19.66
N ALA A 98 -0.54 -0.97 19.11
CA ALA A 98 -1.64 -0.26 19.78
C ALA A 98 -2.94 -1.08 19.80
N ASN A 99 -3.19 -1.90 18.78
CA ASN A 99 -4.33 -2.82 18.74
C ASN A 99 -3.99 -4.15 19.40
N LYS A 100 -3.99 -4.16 20.74
CA LYS A 100 -3.86 -5.38 21.55
C LYS A 100 -5.18 -6.13 21.75
N ASN A 101 -6.29 -5.53 21.30
CA ASN A 101 -7.62 -6.09 21.43
C ASN A 101 -7.99 -6.83 20.16
N TRP A 102 -8.27 -8.12 20.30
CA TRP A 102 -8.54 -9.04 19.21
C TRP A 102 -9.92 -9.64 19.35
N LYS A 103 -10.61 -9.86 18.24
CA LYS A 103 -11.94 -10.49 18.16
C LYS A 103 -11.89 -11.72 17.25
N CYS A 104 -12.39 -12.87 17.70
CA CYS A 104 -12.54 -14.08 16.86
C CYS A 104 -13.78 -13.89 15.99
N ARG A 105 -13.64 -14.03 14.66
CA ARG A 105 -14.77 -13.94 13.73
C ARG A 105 -15.78 -15.05 13.91
N ASP A 106 -15.31 -16.25 14.29
CA ASP A 106 -16.16 -17.43 14.39
C ASP A 106 -16.96 -17.49 15.72
N CYS A 107 -16.38 -17.03 16.84
CA CYS A 107 -17.05 -17.10 18.15
C CYS A 107 -17.33 -15.73 18.80
N ASN A 108 -17.04 -14.63 18.09
CA ASN A 108 -17.17 -13.24 18.57
C ASN A 108 -16.48 -12.95 19.92
N HIS A 109 -15.59 -13.82 20.38
CA HIS A 109 -14.86 -13.62 21.62
C HIS A 109 -13.81 -12.55 21.44
N GLU A 110 -13.81 -11.57 22.36
CA GLU A 110 -12.82 -10.50 22.43
C GLU A 110 -11.82 -10.80 23.54
N TRP A 111 -10.52 -10.67 23.25
CA TRP A 111 -9.46 -10.84 24.24
C TRP A 111 -8.34 -9.82 24.00
N GLN A 112 -7.59 -9.52 25.05
CA GLN A 112 -6.45 -8.62 25.02
C GLN A 112 -5.16 -9.44 25.20
N ILE A 113 -4.08 -9.06 24.50
CA ILE A 113 -2.74 -9.65 24.66
C ILE A 113 -1.77 -8.61 25.22
#